data_AF-A0AAV5XEG2-F1
#
_entry.id   AF-A0AAV5XEG2-F1
#
_cell.length_a   1.000
_cell.length_b   1.000
_cell.length_c   1.000
_cell.angle_alpha   90.00
_cell.angle_beta   90.00
_cell.angle_gamma   90.00
#
_symmetry.space_group_name_H-M   'P 1'
#
loop_
_entity.id
_entity.type
_entity.pdbx_description
1 polymer ?
#
loop_
_entity_poly.entity_id
_entity_poly.type
_entity_poly.pdbx_seq_one_letter_code
_entity_poly.pdbx_strand_id
1 'polypeptide(L)'
;MYIHCMVRTQLYLDEATHARLRDLARRQGRTVSELVREALVRTYGAAGPKQLLDSLRAISGIWKDRSDIGATDEYVRRLRRDTHRLRRPRN
;
A
#
# COMPACT_ATOMS: atom_id res chain seq x y z
N MET A 1 13.67 -2.54 -1.05
CA MET A 1 13.03 -2.31 0.26
C MET A 1 12.99 -0.81 0.50
N TYR A 2 11.88 -0.14 0.15
CA TYR A 2 11.78 1.31 0.31
C TYR A 2 11.36 1.63 1.74
N ILE A 3 12.33 2.08 2.54
CA ILE A 3 12.09 2.78 3.79
C ILE A 3 11.41 4.11 3.43
N HIS A 4 10.12 4.25 3.71
CA HIS A 4 9.44 5.54 3.63
C HIS A 4 10.02 6.45 4.71
N CYS A 5 11.07 7.22 4.36
CA CYS A 5 11.62 8.22 5.26
C CYS A 5 10.63 9.39 5.35
N MET A 6 10.19 9.72 6.56
CA MET A 6 9.26 10.83 6.77
C MET A 6 10.02 12.16 6.64
N VAL A 7 9.61 12.98 5.66
CA VAL A 7 10.15 14.33 5.46
C VAL A 7 9.30 15.33 6.24
N ARG A 8 9.94 16.22 7.00
CA ARG A 8 9.26 17.34 7.68
C ARG A 8 9.00 18.44 6.65
N THR A 9 7.73 18.80 6.47
CA THR A 9 7.30 19.86 5.56
C THR A 9 6.51 20.91 6.32
N GLN A 10 6.80 22.19 6.06
CA GLN A 10 6.04 23.32 6.58
C GLN A 10 4.99 23.73 5.56
N LEU A 11 3.73 23.87 6.02
CA LEU A 11 2.59 24.27 5.21
C LEU A 11 1.96 25.50 5.87
N TYR A 12 1.65 26.51 5.08
CA TYR A 12 0.88 27.66 5.55
C TYR A 12 -0.60 27.31 5.42
N LEU A 13 -1.33 27.43 6.53
CA LEU A 13 -2.78 27.23 6.61
C LEU A 13 -3.39 28.49 7.21
N ASP A 14 -4.61 28.82 6.80
CA ASP A 14 -5.37 29.84 7.50
C ASP A 14 -5.69 29.39 8.94
N GLU A 15 -5.96 30.37 9.80
CA GLU A 15 -6.17 30.12 11.23
C GLU A 15 -7.41 29.24 11.50
N ALA A 16 -8.48 29.40 10.72
CA ALA A 16 -9.71 28.63 10.88
C ALA A 16 -9.49 27.14 10.53
N THR A 17 -8.79 26.87 9.45
CA THR A 17 -8.40 25.53 9.00
C THR A 17 -7.48 24.88 10.02
N HIS A 18 -6.48 25.61 10.52
CA HIS A 18 -5.58 25.10 11.56
C HIS A 18 -6.34 24.78 12.86
N ALA A 19 -7.23 25.66 13.31
CA ALA A 19 -8.05 25.44 14.50
C ALA A 19 -8.94 24.21 14.35
N ARG A 20 -9.61 24.06 13.19
CA ARG A 20 -10.46 22.89 12.89
C ARG A 20 -9.67 21.58 12.91
N LEU A 21 -8.48 21.56 12.30
CA LEU A 21 -7.60 20.38 12.30
C LEU A 21 -7.14 20.03 13.71
N ARG A 22 -6.77 21.03 14.52
CA ARG A 22 -6.35 20.82 15.91
C ARG A 22 -7.46 20.23 16.78
N ASP A 23 -8.69 20.73 16.63
CA ASP A 23 -9.82 20.18 17.37
C ASP A 23 -10.17 18.75 16.92
N LEU A 24 -10.09 18.46 15.63
CA LEU A 24 -10.30 17.11 15.10
C LEU A 24 -9.22 16.14 15.60
N ALA A 25 -7.95 16.56 15.58
CA ALA A 25 -6.82 15.81 16.08
C ALA A 25 -7.00 15.44 17.57
N ARG A 26 -7.36 16.44 18.39
CA ARG A 26 -7.65 16.24 19.82
C ARG A 26 -8.79 15.26 20.05
N ARG A 27 -9.90 15.40 19.31
CA ARG A 27 -11.06 14.49 19.43
C ARG A 27 -10.73 13.04 19.05
N GLN A 28 -9.77 12.84 18.14
CA GLN A 28 -9.40 11.51 17.65
C GLN A 28 -8.16 10.91 18.36
N GLY A 29 -7.52 11.67 19.26
CA GLY A 29 -6.25 11.24 19.87
C GLY A 29 -5.10 11.13 18.87
N ARG A 30 -5.12 11.93 17.80
CA ARG A 30 -4.15 11.91 16.71
C ARG A 30 -3.42 13.24 16.61
N THR A 31 -2.38 13.30 15.80
CA THR A 31 -1.64 14.54 15.49
C THR A 31 -2.21 15.23 14.26
N VAL A 32 -2.05 16.56 14.17
CA VAL A 32 -2.42 17.33 12.97
C VAL A 32 -1.66 16.81 11.74
N SER A 33 -0.38 16.47 11.89
CA SER A 33 0.45 15.92 10.81
C SER A 33 -0.09 14.60 10.26
N GLU A 34 -0.65 13.72 11.10
CA GLU A 34 -1.29 12.48 10.66
C GLU A 34 -2.57 12.74 9.86
N LEU A 35 -3.41 13.68 10.33
CA LEU A 35 -4.63 14.04 9.61
C LEU A 35 -4.33 14.67 8.25
N VAL A 36 -3.34 15.58 8.19
CA VAL A 36 -2.90 16.20 6.94
C VAL A 36 -2.34 15.12 6.00
N ARG A 37 -1.49 14.23 6.49
CA ARG A 37 -0.94 13.13 5.67
C ARG A 37 -2.03 12.22 5.14
N GLU A 38 -2.99 11.83 5.98
CA GLU A 38 -4.11 10.98 5.55
C GLU A 38 -4.99 11.68 4.51
N ALA A 39 -5.30 12.96 4.72
CA ALA A 39 -6.06 13.75 3.75
C ALA A 39 -5.32 13.84 2.41
N LEU A 40 -4.00 14.09 2.42
CA LEU A 40 -3.19 14.12 1.21
C LEU A 40 -3.17 12.75 0.50
N VAL A 41 -3.06 11.65 1.24
CA VAL A 41 -3.12 10.29 0.68
C VAL A 41 -4.50 9.98 0.11
N ARG A 42 -5.59 10.42 0.74
CA ARG A 42 -6.95 10.24 0.22
C ARG A 42 -7.19 11.06 -1.05
N THR A 43 -6.67 12.29 -1.10
CA THR A 43 -6.88 13.21 -2.22
C THR A 43 -5.99 12.90 -3.42
N TYR A 44 -4.70 12.63 -3.18
CA TYR A 44 -3.69 12.45 -4.23
C TYR A 44 -3.24 11.00 -4.43
N GLY A 45 -3.75 10.08 -3.59
CA GLY A 45 -3.30 8.69 -3.52
C GLY A 45 -2.01 8.55 -2.68
N ALA A 46 -1.81 7.38 -2.08
CA ALA A 46 -0.46 6.93 -1.77
C ALA A 46 0.22 6.66 -3.11
N ALA A 47 1.41 7.22 -3.35
CA ALA A 47 2.36 6.80 -4.40
C ALA A 47 1.69 5.91 -5.47
N GLY A 48 0.98 6.56 -6.41
CA GLY A 48 -0.21 6.01 -7.06
C GLY A 48 -0.05 4.63 -7.74
N PRO A 49 -1.15 3.99 -8.18
CA PRO A 49 -1.13 2.71 -8.91
C PRO A 49 -0.16 2.70 -10.08
N LYS A 50 0.20 3.86 -10.64
CA LYS A 50 1.28 4.00 -11.62
C LYS A 50 2.64 3.53 -11.10
N GLN A 51 3.06 3.90 -9.88
CA GLN A 51 4.34 3.49 -9.29
C GLN A 51 4.31 2.01 -8.87
N LEU A 52 3.17 1.51 -8.41
CA LEU A 52 2.96 0.07 -8.21
C LEU A 52 3.03 -0.68 -9.54
N LEU A 53 2.36 -0.20 -10.59
CA LEU A 53 2.39 -0.79 -11.93
C LEU A 53 3.78 -0.74 -12.54
N ASP A 54 4.50 0.36 -12.39
CA ASP A 54 5.88 0.52 -12.86
C ASP A 54 6.82 -0.42 -12.10
N SER A 55 6.61 -0.61 -10.80
CA SER A 55 7.34 -1.61 -10.01
C SER A 55 6.99 -3.03 -10.44
N LEU A 56 5.70 -3.34 -10.65
CA LEU A 56 5.22 -4.64 -11.14
C LEU A 56 5.75 -4.95 -12.55
N ARG A 57 5.86 -3.93 -13.42
CA ARG A 57 6.49 -4.04 -14.75
C ARG A 57 7.99 -4.26 -14.63
N ALA A 58 8.67 -3.54 -13.76
CA ALA A 58 10.12 -3.71 -13.54
C ALA A 58 10.48 -5.11 -13.04
N ILE A 59 9.60 -5.75 -12.26
CA ILE A 59 9.77 -7.15 -11.81
C ILE A 59 9.08 -8.17 -12.71
N SER A 60 8.35 -7.73 -13.75
CA SER A 60 7.69 -8.63 -14.68
C SER A 60 8.77 -9.39 -15.48
N GLY A 61 8.62 -10.71 -15.59
CA GLY A 61 9.56 -11.55 -16.32
C GLY A 61 10.74 -12.10 -15.52
N ILE A 62 10.87 -11.83 -14.21
CA ILE A 62 11.90 -12.47 -13.35
C ILE A 62 11.89 -14.01 -13.47
N TRP A 63 10.73 -14.60 -13.76
CA TRP A 63 10.52 -16.04 -13.84
C TRP A 63 10.43 -16.54 -15.29
N LYS A 64 10.70 -15.69 -16.28
CA LYS A 64 10.54 -16.02 -17.70
C LYS A 64 11.50 -17.13 -18.15
N ASP A 65 12.72 -17.12 -17.63
CA ASP A 65 13.80 -18.03 -18.06
C ASP A 65 14.00 -19.22 -17.10
N ARG A 66 13.07 -19.43 -16.16
CA ARG A 66 13.11 -20.57 -15.25
C ARG A 66 12.56 -21.82 -15.92
N SER A 67 13.43 -22.80 -16.15
CA SER A 67 13.08 -24.12 -16.70
C SER A 67 12.76 -25.18 -15.62
N ASP A 68 13.02 -24.89 -14.35
CA ASP A 68 12.92 -25.84 -13.24
C ASP A 68 11.49 -26.01 -12.67
N ILE A 69 10.57 -25.11 -13.02
CA ILE A 69 9.18 -25.12 -12.52
C ILE A 69 8.17 -25.82 -13.42
N GLY A 70 8.63 -26.38 -14.54
CA GLY A 70 7.76 -26.98 -15.56
C GLY A 70 6.87 -25.95 -16.25
N ALA A 71 5.83 -26.41 -16.95
CA ALA A 71 4.89 -25.53 -17.64
C ALA A 71 4.18 -24.61 -16.64
N THR A 72 4.22 -23.30 -16.89
CA THR A 72 3.68 -22.28 -15.98
C THR A 72 2.21 -22.53 -15.63
N ASP A 73 1.40 -22.98 -16.60
CA ASP A 73 -0.02 -23.27 -16.38
C ASP A 73 -0.21 -24.43 -15.39
N GLU A 74 0.52 -25.53 -15.55
CA GLU A 74 0.44 -26.66 -14.61
C GLU A 74 0.91 -26.29 -13.20
N TYR A 75 1.99 -25.51 -13.11
CA TYR A 75 2.51 -24.99 -11.85
C TYR A 75 1.46 -24.14 -11.11
N VAL A 76 0.83 -23.18 -11.80
CA VAL A 76 -0.19 -22.31 -11.21
C VAL A 76 -1.45 -23.10 -10.84
N ARG A 77 -1.88 -24.05 -11.66
CA ARG A 77 -3.02 -24.93 -11.35
C ARG A 77 -2.77 -25.76 -10.10
N ARG A 78 -1.56 -26.29 -9.91
CA ARG A 78 -1.18 -27.01 -8.69
C ARG A 78 -1.26 -26.12 -7.44
N LEU A 79 -0.67 -24.92 -7.50
CA LEU A 79 -0.67 -23.97 -6.39
C LEU A 79 -2.09 -23.57 -5.94
N ARG A 80 -3.02 -23.39 -6.91
CA ARG A 80 -4.42 -23.07 -6.60
C ARG A 80 -5.15 -24.23 -5.90
N ARG A 81 -4.88 -25.48 -6.30
CA ARG A 81 -5.49 -26.66 -5.64
C ARG A 81 -5.06 -26.78 -4.18
N ASP A 82 -3.81 -26.48 -3.86
CA ASP A 82 -3.29 -26.57 -2.48
C ASP A 82 -3.86 -25.46 -1.58
N THR A 83 -4.16 -24.29 -2.14
CA THR A 83 -4.73 -23.16 -1.39
C THR A 83 -6.17 -23.44 -0.91
N HIS A 84 -6.94 -24.24 -1.65
CA HIS A 84 -8.28 -24.67 -1.23
C HIS A 84 -8.27 -25.69 -0.09
N ARG A 85 -7.16 -26.41 0.13
CA ARG A 85 -7.06 -27.44 1.18
C ARG A 85 -6.89 -26.84 2.59
N LEU A 86 -6.42 -25.60 2.68
CA LEU A 86 -6.16 -24.91 3.96
C LEU A 86 -7.39 -24.17 4.53
N ARG A 87 -8.54 -24.19 3.83
CA ARG A 87 -9.77 -23.52 4.26
C ARG A 87 -10.83 -24.52 4.77
N ARG A 88 -10.41 -25.53 5.52
CA ARG A 88 -11.34 -26.36 6.32
C ARG A 88 -11.35 -25.82 7.75
N PRO A 89 -12.46 -25.26 8.26
CA PRO A 89 -12.57 -25.00 9.69
C PRO A 89 -12.58 -26.36 10.39
N ARG A 90 -11.68 -26.51 11.36
CA ARG A 90 -11.65 -27.63 12.30
C ARG A 90 -12.81 -27.37 13.27
N ASN A 91 -13.87 -28.17 13.19
CA ASN A 91 -14.91 -28.25 14.21
C ASN A 91 -14.50 -29.32 15.23
#